data_AF-A0A127SQ89-F1
#
_entry.id   AF-A0A127SQ89-F1
#
_cell.length_a   1.000
_cell.length_b   1.000
_cell.length_c   1.000
_cell.angle_alpha   90.00
_cell.angle_beta   90.00
_cell.angle_gamma   90.00
#
_symmetry.space_group_name_H-M   'P 1'
#
loop_
_entity.id
_entity.type
_entity.pdbx_description
1 polymer ?
#
loop_
_entity_poly.entity_id
_entity_poly.type
_entity_poly.pdbx_seq_one_letter_code
_entity_poly.pdbx_strand_id
1 'polypeptide(L)' 'MKKYILDLTVTENLRLHANYVLLKLTSPSPLPEMLPGQFAEIR' A
#
# COMPACT_ATOMS: atom_id res chain seq x y z
N MET A 1 -8.02 17.05 -1.50
CA MET A 1 -7.99 15.57 -1.49
C MET A 1 -8.37 15.07 -0.11
N LYS A 2 -9.27 14.09 -0.02
CA LYS A 2 -9.63 13.45 1.25
C LYS A 2 -8.50 12.50 1.67
N LYS A 3 -8.02 12.62 2.91
CA LYS A 3 -7.00 11.74 3.48
C LYS A 3 -7.68 10.56 4.18
N TYR A 4 -7.10 9.38 4.07
CA TYR A 4 -7.55 8.17 4.74
C TYR A 4 -6.42 7.64 5.63
N ILE A 5 -6.79 7.10 6.79
CA ILE A 5 -5.88 6.38 7.69
C ILE A 5 -6.53 5.02 7.89
N LEU A 6 -5.83 3.96 7.47
CA LEU A 6 -6.32 2.59 7.46
C LEU A 6 -5.22 1.67 7.94
N ASP A 7 -5.57 0.70 8.77
CA ASP A 7 -4.70 -0.42 9.06
C ASP A 7 -4.77 -1.40 7.89
N LEU A 8 -3.61 -1.72 7.32
CA LEU A 8 -3.48 -2.63 6.18
C LEU A 8 -2.67 -3.86 6.59
N THR A 9 -3.00 -5.00 6.00
CA THR A 9 -2.27 -6.25 6.20
C THR A 9 -1.27 -6.45 5.06
N VAL A 10 0.00 -6.70 5.40
CA VAL A 10 1.01 -7.13 4.42
C VAL A 10 0.71 -8.59 4.05
N THR A 11 0.28 -8.82 2.81
CA THR A 11 0.02 -10.17 2.31
C THR A 11 1.17 -10.72 1.48
N GLU A 12 2.04 -9.86 0.97
CA GLU A 12 3.25 -10.26 0.25
C GLU A 12 4.38 -9.25 0.43
N ASN A 13 5.61 -9.77 0.55
CA ASN A 13 6.84 -9.00 0.55
C ASN A 13 7.84 -9.65 -0.41
N LEU A 14 7.79 -9.23 -1.68
CA LEU A 14 8.61 -9.81 -2.74
C LEU A 14 9.89 -9.01 -2.91
N ARG A 15 11.05 -9.65 -2.70
CA ARG A 15 12.34 -9.03 -2.98
C ARG A 15 12.60 -9.00 -4.48
N LEU A 16 12.53 -7.81 -5.08
CA LEU A 16 12.82 -7.62 -6.51
C LEU A 16 14.32 -7.45 -6.76
N HIS A 17 15.07 -6.94 -5.78
CA HIS A 17 16.51 -6.74 -5.87
C HIS A 17 17.16 -6.60 -4.49
N ALA A 18 18.47 -6.39 -4.46
CA ALA A 18 19.25 -6.16 -3.25
C ALA A 18 18.65 -5.05 -2.36
N ASN A 19 18.17 -3.96 -2.97
CA ASN A 19 17.78 -2.72 -2.29
C ASN A 19 16.29 -2.38 -2.39
N TYR A 20 15.49 -3.17 -3.11
CA TYR A 20 14.07 -2.87 -3.32
C TYR A 20 13.20 -4.12 -3.22
N VAL A 21 12.05 -3.91 -2.57
CA VAL A 21 11.01 -4.90 -2.36
C VAL A 21 9.68 -4.36 -2.85
N LEU A 22 8.81 -5.25 -3.31
CA LEU A 22 7.41 -4.97 -3.61
C LEU A 22 6.56 -5.49 -2.46
N LEU A 23 5.87 -4.57 -1.77
CA LEU A 23 4.89 -4.90 -0.74
C LEU A 23 3.49 -4.90 -1.34
N LYS A 24 2.70 -5.94 -1.06
CA LYS A 24 1.25 -5.93 -1.29
C LYS A 24 0.54 -5.75 0.04
N LEU A 25 -0.17 -4.63 0.14
CA LEU A 25 -0.98 -4.26 1.29
C LEU A 25 -2.45 -4.43 0.92
N THR A 26 -3.22 -5.14 1.74
CA THR A 26 -4.65 -5.35 1.51
C THR A 26 -5.46 -5.01 2.76
N SER A 27 -6.76 -4.77 2.56
CA SER A 27 -7.74 -4.58 3.62
C SER A 27 -8.90 -5.54 3.39
N PRO A 28 -9.56 -6.06 4.44
CA PRO A 28 -10.84 -6.76 4.28
C PRO A 28 -11.96 -5.86 3.75
N SER A 29 -11.84 -4.54 3.93
CA SER A 29 -12.74 -3.54 3.36
C SER A 29 -12.21 -3.01 2.01
N PRO A 30 -13.08 -2.53 1.11
CA PRO A 30 -12.65 -1.91 -0.14
C PRO A 30 -11.70 -0.73 0.11
N LEU A 31 -10.63 -0.67 -0.67
CA LEU A 31 -9.71 0.47 -0.66
C LEU A 31 -10.38 1.69 -1.30
N PRO A 32 -10.01 2.92 -0.89
CA PRO A 32 -10.48 4.13 -1.53
C PRO A 32 -10.04 4.18 -3.00
N GLU A 33 -10.75 4.96 -3.82
CA GLU A 33 -10.36 5.20 -5.21
C GLU A 33 -8.97 5.85 -5.27
N MET A 34 -8.10 5.27 -6.11
CA MET A 34 -6.72 5.70 -6.29
C MET A 34 -6.51 6.17 -7.73
N LEU A 35 -5.93 7.36 -7.88
CA LEU A 35 -5.54 7.94 -9.17
C LEU A 35 -4.01 7.86 -9.36
N PRO A 36 -3.52 7.81 -10.61
CA PRO A 36 -2.09 7.82 -10.89
C PRO A 36 -1.37 9.02 -10.26
N GLY A 37 -0.18 8.79 -9.71
CA GLY A 37 0.63 9.84 -9.06
C GLY A 37 0.32 10.07 -7.58
N GLN A 38 -0.68 9.37 -7.02
CA GLN A 38 -0.91 9.35 -5.58
C GLN A 38 0.07 8.41 -4.87
N PHE A 39 0.33 8.67 -3.60
CA PHE A 39 1.19 7.85 -2.75
C PHE A 39 0.57 7.68 -1.35
N ALA A 40 1.01 6.66 -0.64
CA ALA A 40 0.69 6.42 0.76
C ALA A 40 1.94 6.64 1.62
N GLU A 41 1.73 7.17 2.82
CA GLU A 41 2.73 7.18 3.88
C GLU A 41 2.50 5.94 4.74
N ILE A 42 3.56 5.18 4.99
CA ILE A 42 3.53 3.98 5.84
C ILE A 42 4.31 4.31 7.12
N ARG A 43 3.79 3.92 8.28
CA ARG A 43 4.40 4.15 9.59
C ARG A 43 4.96 2.86 10.16
#